data_AF-A0AAD5M659-F1
#
_entry.id   AF-A0AAD5M659-F1
#
_cell.length_a   1.000
_cell.length_b   1.000
_cell.length_c   1.000
_cell.angle_alpha   90.00
_cell.angle_beta   90.00
_cell.angle_gamma   90.00
#
_symmetry.space_group_name_H-M   'P 1'
#
loop_
_entity.id
_entity.type
_entity.pdbx_description
1 polymer ?
#
loop_
_entity_poly.entity_id
_entity_poly.type
_entity_poly.pdbx_seq_one_letter_code
_entity_poly.pdbx_strand_id
1 'polypeptide(L)'
;MTPTREEMEVTVGAAPARKRPRRGARKSKAERLAARNVDASAASADSLLAELHALLRNEAPGDAEQTTSERWDRAQRLAWRVGSLSARRSVVSTLLFERQAPRAAVHYASRLQLSSAELLDLLVDGCRAAAAFDEGPSLLAAKFLADASDALVSSAGRLERLLLPWLAQHQAAASGAAATETSAVAMVTAVTETEPSDNSSNKRKTPSSSTALLTAVRLALSTHKHQDEKLALQRQLVRRVLSLGQHETVALQYAPAFRSRLDALATRVRVAPARDDAVAIDRELERRLALATTVETALRRLWPDARVLVFGSSATGTLLLDDDDGAAAGSRDDVDLCVLLPSCPERQQATAPIVEDIKDHLALELGVDVLAVGNARIPIARWTDPTTALQCDLCVNNVAALWNTVLVRHLVLQSPFASVARRVCVWMKRWLRSRRQRLGESLTSYGLVLLVLHYLQRDGLLPPVDAAALAATGAHDEDQGPGAVAVDAMEQRVQQLLRDGSSRGGGRASCPSLESLVVGFFRFYGAGGFDFEHGVVSLRHPTPTKQAKGWSRKTWRFSLSIEDPIETARDLGSLFSRATLARFRAALVECVVRIDAVAEADAPAETLLEALLKPERQAQTTPRNK
;
A
#
# COMPACT_ATOMS: atom_id res chain seq x y z
N MET A 1 85.11 -12.71 -10.06
CA MET A 1 86.25 -11.82 -9.77
C MET A 1 86.01 -11.17 -8.41
N THR A 2 86.63 -11.72 -7.37
CA THR A 2 87.07 -10.96 -6.19
C THR A 2 88.49 -10.46 -6.46
N PRO A 3 88.90 -9.28 -5.96
CA PRO A 3 89.61 -9.22 -4.67
C PRO A 3 89.33 -7.91 -3.85
N THR A 4 89.10 -7.95 -2.52
CA THR A 4 89.98 -7.77 -1.32
C THR A 4 90.12 -6.34 -0.74
N ARG A 5 89.85 -6.22 0.59
CA ARG A 5 90.53 -5.46 1.70
C ARG A 5 90.80 -3.95 1.57
N GLU A 6 90.78 -3.08 2.59
CA GLU A 6 90.66 -3.13 4.06
C GLU A 6 90.40 -1.69 4.59
N GLU A 7 89.65 -1.60 5.69
CA GLU A 7 89.68 -0.65 6.84
C GLU A 7 90.04 0.86 6.70
N MET A 8 89.12 1.73 7.15
CA MET A 8 89.44 2.73 8.19
C MET A 8 88.17 3.22 8.91
N GLU A 9 88.15 3.02 10.23
CA GLU A 9 87.16 3.51 11.20
C GLU A 9 87.17 5.05 11.31
N VAL A 10 85.98 5.66 11.40
CA VAL A 10 85.72 6.76 12.36
C VAL A 10 84.31 6.57 12.93
N THR A 11 84.27 6.23 14.21
CA THR A 11 83.10 6.08 15.06
C THR A 11 82.66 7.43 15.61
N VAL A 12 81.39 7.82 15.38
CA VAL A 12 80.70 8.85 16.16
C VAL A 12 79.51 8.19 16.84
N GLY A 13 79.59 8.06 18.16
CA GLY A 13 78.64 7.34 18.99
C GLY A 13 77.27 8.02 19.08
N ALA A 14 76.21 7.22 18.90
CA ALA A 14 74.85 7.55 19.31
C ALA A 14 74.43 6.65 20.47
N ALA A 15 74.06 7.26 21.59
CA ALA A 15 73.66 6.62 22.84
C ALA A 15 72.37 5.78 22.69
N PRO A 16 72.21 4.67 23.43
CA PRO A 16 71.02 3.82 23.34
C PRO A 16 69.80 4.47 24.00
N ALA A 17 68.75 4.68 23.20
CA ALA A 17 67.44 5.13 23.67
C ALA A 17 66.82 4.11 24.64
N ARG A 18 66.57 4.56 25.88
CA ARG A 18 65.88 3.82 26.94
C ARG A 18 64.48 3.36 26.48
N LYS A 19 64.23 2.06 26.48
CA LYS A 19 62.90 1.45 26.28
C LYS A 19 61.95 1.94 27.38
N ARG A 20 60.89 2.68 26.98
CA ARG A 20 59.78 3.07 27.86
C ARG A 20 58.94 1.83 28.24
N PRO A 21 58.52 1.68 29.51
CA PRO A 21 57.67 0.56 29.92
C PRO A 21 56.28 0.65 29.29
N ARG A 22 55.73 -0.50 28.90
CA ARG A 22 54.37 -0.66 28.38
C ARG A 22 53.37 -0.12 29.41
N ARG A 23 52.65 0.95 29.08
CA ARG A 23 51.49 1.42 29.86
C ARG A 23 50.42 0.33 29.83
N GLY A 24 50.17 -0.30 30.98
CA GLY A 24 49.01 -1.17 31.17
C GLY A 24 47.71 -0.46 30.81
N ALA A 25 46.73 -1.23 30.36
CA ALA A 25 45.40 -0.75 29.98
C ALA A 25 44.82 0.16 31.09
N ARG A 26 44.46 1.39 30.74
CA ARG A 26 43.78 2.30 31.67
C ARG A 26 42.41 1.72 31.98
N LYS A 27 42.23 1.30 33.24
CA LYS A 27 40.92 0.95 33.80
C LYS A 27 39.87 2.01 33.45
N SER A 28 38.69 1.58 33.00
CA SER A 28 37.64 2.50 32.58
C SER A 28 37.21 3.41 33.75
N LYS A 29 36.57 4.56 33.49
CA LYS A 29 36.05 5.42 34.58
C LYS A 29 35.06 4.66 35.48
N ALA A 30 34.29 3.73 34.90
CA ALA A 30 33.38 2.84 35.63
C ALA A 30 34.13 1.86 36.54
N GLU A 31 35.23 1.28 36.05
CA GLU A 31 36.09 0.36 36.80
C GLU A 31 36.84 1.07 37.94
N ARG A 32 37.19 2.35 37.76
CA ARG A 32 37.78 3.20 38.82
C ARG A 32 36.76 3.67 39.85
N LEU A 33 35.48 3.80 39.48
CA LEU A 33 34.38 4.13 40.38
C LEU A 33 33.91 2.89 41.17
N ALA A 34 33.95 1.70 40.58
CA ALA A 34 33.70 0.44 41.30
C ALA A 34 34.79 0.13 42.33
N ALA A 35 36.03 0.55 42.07
CA ALA A 35 37.15 0.39 43.00
C ALA A 35 37.20 1.44 44.13
N ARG A 36 36.39 2.51 44.05
CA ARG A 36 36.39 3.60 45.04
C ARG A 36 35.13 3.52 45.90
N ASN A 37 35.15 2.54 46.81
CA ASN A 37 34.49 2.49 48.12
C ASN A 37 34.42 1.02 48.55
N VAL A 38 35.51 0.52 49.12
CA VAL A 38 35.51 -0.68 49.94
C VAL A 38 35.38 -0.20 51.39
N ASP A 39 34.15 0.13 51.78
CA ASP A 39 33.76 0.03 53.19
C ASP A 39 32.86 -1.19 53.28
N ALA A 40 33.47 -2.26 53.80
CA ALA A 40 32.81 -3.53 54.05
C ALA A 40 31.92 -3.40 55.29
N SER A 41 30.65 -3.08 55.09
CA SER A 41 29.62 -3.67 55.93
C SER A 41 29.01 -4.84 55.15
N ALA A 42 28.98 -6.02 55.77
CA ALA A 42 28.31 -7.21 55.23
C ALA A 42 26.80 -7.01 55.30
N ALA A 43 26.28 -6.02 54.58
CA ALA A 43 24.85 -5.89 54.33
C ALA A 43 24.42 -7.11 53.52
N SER A 44 23.38 -7.81 53.98
CA SER A 44 22.80 -8.91 53.21
C SER A 44 22.33 -8.40 51.85
N ALA A 45 22.34 -9.26 50.83
CA ALA A 45 21.87 -8.90 49.49
C ALA A 45 20.45 -8.30 49.52
N ASP A 46 19.61 -8.76 50.45
CA ASP A 46 18.24 -8.25 50.68
C ASP A 46 18.24 -6.82 51.24
N SER A 47 19.16 -6.48 52.15
CA SER A 47 19.31 -5.12 52.69
C SER A 47 19.76 -4.13 51.60
N LEU A 48 20.71 -4.54 50.75
CA LEU A 48 21.17 -3.74 49.62
C LEU A 48 20.08 -3.55 48.54
N LEU A 49 19.25 -4.58 48.33
CA LEU A 49 18.12 -4.53 47.40
C LEU A 49 17.00 -3.63 47.94
N ALA A 50 16.73 -3.66 49.25
CA ALA A 50 15.80 -2.74 49.90
C ALA A 50 16.28 -1.28 49.82
N GLU A 51 17.58 -1.02 50.03
CA GLU A 51 18.18 0.30 49.88
C GLU A 51 18.05 0.80 48.42
N LEU A 52 18.30 -0.08 47.45
CA LEU A 52 18.11 0.24 46.03
C LEU A 52 16.65 0.61 45.73
N HIS A 53 15.67 -0.18 46.19
CA HIS A 53 14.25 0.09 45.94
C HIS A 53 13.77 1.39 46.62
N ALA A 54 14.24 1.70 47.83
CA ALA A 54 13.96 2.98 48.48
C ALA A 54 14.54 4.17 47.69
N LEU A 55 15.75 4.00 47.15
CA LEU A 55 16.42 4.99 46.30
C LEU A 55 15.78 5.13 44.92
N LEU A 56 15.11 4.12 44.38
CA LEU A 56 14.32 4.26 43.14
C LEU A 56 12.99 5.01 43.37
N ARG A 57 12.36 4.77 44.54
CA ARG A 57 11.05 5.33 44.92
C ARG A 57 11.04 6.77 45.46
N ASN A 58 12.20 7.40 45.68
CA ASN A 58 12.28 8.69 46.41
C ASN A 58 11.95 8.59 47.90
N GLU A 59 12.19 7.43 48.51
CA GLU A 59 11.91 7.20 49.92
C GLU A 59 13.20 7.07 50.77
N ALA A 60 14.38 7.26 50.16
CA ALA A 60 15.65 7.16 50.86
C ALA A 60 15.90 8.37 51.79
N PRO A 61 16.20 8.16 53.08
CA PRO A 61 16.44 9.24 54.03
C PRO A 61 17.76 9.98 53.68
N GLY A 62 17.69 11.30 53.47
CA GLY A 62 18.86 12.18 53.27
C GLY A 62 19.13 12.69 51.84
N ASP A 63 18.23 12.46 50.88
CA ASP A 63 18.46 12.76 49.46
C ASP A 63 18.05 14.18 48.99
N ALA A 64 17.74 15.12 49.90
CA ALA A 64 17.24 16.46 49.54
C ALA A 64 18.26 17.36 48.80
N GLU A 65 19.57 17.06 48.87
CA GLU A 65 20.65 17.89 48.32
C GLU A 65 21.40 17.26 47.12
N GLN A 66 21.10 16.02 46.73
CA GLN A 66 21.82 15.34 45.65
C GLN A 66 21.28 15.72 44.27
N THR A 67 22.19 15.89 43.30
CA THR A 67 21.77 16.05 41.90
C THR A 67 21.16 14.76 41.36
N THR A 68 20.27 14.89 40.38
CA THR A 68 19.60 13.73 39.76
C THR A 68 20.59 12.71 39.21
N SER A 69 21.71 13.14 38.63
CA SER A 69 22.77 12.26 38.12
C SER A 69 23.53 11.48 39.19
N GLU A 70 23.82 12.11 40.34
CA GLU A 70 24.57 11.46 41.44
C GLU A 70 23.77 10.32 42.06
N ARG A 71 22.47 10.54 42.16
CA ARG A 71 21.52 9.54 42.64
C ARG A 71 21.46 8.32 41.73
N TRP A 72 21.37 8.50 40.40
CA TRP A 72 21.38 7.38 39.47
C TRP A 72 22.72 6.66 39.40
N ASP A 73 23.83 7.38 39.57
CA ASP A 73 25.15 6.76 39.73
C ASP A 73 25.25 5.95 41.04
N ARG A 74 24.57 6.37 42.13
CA ARG A 74 24.43 5.57 43.37
C ARG A 74 23.57 4.33 43.15
N ALA A 75 22.43 4.47 42.47
CA ALA A 75 21.57 3.34 42.08
C ALA A 75 22.34 2.29 41.27
N GLN A 76 23.15 2.74 40.30
CA GLN A 76 24.00 1.88 39.49
C GLN A 76 25.02 1.10 40.36
N ARG A 77 25.66 1.76 41.33
CA ARG A 77 26.61 1.12 42.26
C ARG A 77 25.92 0.08 43.14
N LEU A 78 24.75 0.40 43.69
CA LEU A 78 23.97 -0.53 44.50
C LEU A 78 23.53 -1.75 43.68
N ALA A 79 23.05 -1.55 42.44
CA ALA A 79 22.69 -2.65 41.55
C ALA A 79 23.89 -3.58 41.24
N TRP A 80 25.09 -3.03 41.06
CA TRP A 80 26.33 -3.83 40.93
C TRP A 80 26.67 -4.62 42.18
N ARG A 81 26.48 -4.04 43.37
CA ARG A 81 26.73 -4.71 44.66
C ARG A 81 25.73 -5.83 44.95
N VAL A 82 24.47 -5.65 44.57
CA VAL A 82 23.43 -6.70 44.67
C VAL A 82 23.75 -7.85 43.71
N GLY A 83 24.31 -7.56 42.54
CA GLY A 83 24.78 -8.57 41.58
C GLY A 83 23.67 -9.35 40.86
N SER A 84 22.39 -9.04 41.11
CA SER A 84 21.26 -9.72 40.48
C SER A 84 20.81 -9.05 39.18
N LEU A 85 20.30 -9.85 38.23
CA LEU A 85 19.70 -9.32 36.99
C LEU A 85 18.47 -8.43 37.30
N SER A 86 17.67 -8.83 38.28
CA SER A 86 16.48 -8.08 38.71
C SER A 86 16.85 -6.66 39.16
N ALA A 87 17.88 -6.51 40.00
CA ALA A 87 18.33 -5.19 40.47
C ALA A 87 18.81 -4.29 39.33
N ARG A 88 19.55 -4.85 38.36
CA ARG A 88 20.00 -4.11 37.17
C ARG A 88 18.82 -3.69 36.28
N ARG A 89 17.82 -4.57 36.12
CA ARG A 89 16.59 -4.28 35.36
C ARG A 89 15.73 -3.21 36.03
N SER A 90 15.58 -3.23 37.35
CA SER A 90 14.78 -2.23 38.09
C SER A 90 15.28 -0.80 37.86
N VAL A 91 16.60 -0.57 37.86
CA VAL A 91 17.18 0.77 37.60
C VAL A 91 16.79 1.29 36.21
N VAL A 92 16.94 0.45 35.18
CA VAL A 92 16.63 0.84 33.79
C VAL A 92 15.12 0.99 33.59
N SER A 93 14.32 0.10 34.18
CA SER A 93 12.86 0.12 34.11
C SER A 93 12.28 1.39 34.74
N THR A 94 12.71 1.73 35.96
CA THR A 94 12.26 2.95 36.64
C THR A 94 12.67 4.21 35.87
N LEU A 95 13.90 4.27 35.34
CA LEU A 95 14.34 5.39 34.49
C LEU A 95 13.48 5.54 33.24
N LEU A 96 13.12 4.42 32.61
CA LEU A 96 12.42 4.42 31.34
C LEU A 96 10.92 4.69 31.51
N PHE A 97 10.23 3.93 32.36
CA PHE A 97 8.76 3.93 32.45
C PHE A 97 8.24 4.89 33.52
N GLU A 98 8.85 4.94 34.71
CA GLU A 98 8.39 5.80 35.80
C GLU A 98 8.90 7.24 35.65
N ARG A 99 10.17 7.41 35.24
CA ARG A 99 10.80 8.74 35.08
C ARG A 99 10.75 9.27 33.66
N GLN A 100 10.24 8.49 32.71
CA GLN A 100 10.07 8.86 31.30
C GLN A 100 11.35 9.43 30.66
N ALA A 101 12.52 8.89 31.04
CA ALA A 101 13.83 9.40 30.66
C ALA A 101 14.58 8.39 29.76
N PRO A 102 14.17 8.21 28.48
CA PRO A 102 14.69 7.15 27.61
C PRO A 102 16.21 7.28 27.35
N ARG A 103 16.74 8.49 27.19
CA ARG A 103 18.18 8.73 27.01
C ARG A 103 19.01 8.31 28.23
N ALA A 104 18.52 8.62 29.42
CA ALA A 104 19.18 8.21 30.66
C ALA A 104 19.11 6.69 30.82
N ALA A 105 17.96 6.07 30.53
CA ALA A 105 17.82 4.63 30.53
C ALA A 105 18.82 3.94 29.59
N VAL A 106 19.02 4.45 28.36
CA VAL A 106 20.03 3.92 27.41
C VAL A 106 21.45 4.02 28.00
N HIS A 107 21.79 5.18 28.56
CA HIS A 107 23.10 5.41 29.19
C HIS A 107 23.38 4.43 30.34
N TYR A 108 22.42 4.23 31.24
CA TYR A 108 22.57 3.32 32.37
C TYR A 108 22.47 1.84 31.97
N ALA A 109 21.69 1.50 30.94
CA ALA A 109 21.66 0.14 30.37
C ALA A 109 23.04 -0.30 29.87
N SER A 110 23.75 0.58 29.16
CA SER A 110 25.12 0.31 28.69
C SER A 110 26.10 0.12 29.86
N ARG A 111 25.99 0.92 30.93
CA ARG A 111 26.85 0.85 32.11
C ARG A 111 26.59 -0.36 33.02
N LEU A 112 25.36 -0.86 33.03
CA LEU A 112 24.94 -2.05 33.79
C LEU A 112 25.19 -3.36 33.02
N GLN A 113 25.73 -3.26 31.79
CA GLN A 113 26.09 -4.39 30.95
C GLN A 113 24.93 -5.38 30.75
N LEU A 114 23.73 -4.85 30.54
CA LEU A 114 22.60 -5.68 30.15
C LEU A 114 22.79 -6.13 28.70
N SER A 115 22.60 -7.43 28.46
CA SER A 115 22.60 -8.00 27.12
C SER A 115 21.39 -7.53 26.31
N SER A 116 21.49 -7.64 24.98
CA SER A 116 20.37 -7.31 24.08
C SER A 116 19.11 -8.12 24.40
N ALA A 117 19.24 -9.37 24.83
CA ALA A 117 18.10 -10.21 25.18
C ALA A 117 17.40 -9.71 26.46
N GLU A 118 18.19 -9.42 27.50
CA GLU A 118 17.68 -8.93 28.79
C GLU A 118 17.01 -7.56 28.65
N LEU A 119 17.54 -6.68 27.80
CA LEU A 119 16.93 -5.39 27.50
C LEU A 119 15.61 -5.53 26.75
N LEU A 120 15.55 -6.41 25.75
CA LEU A 120 14.30 -6.65 25.01
C LEU A 120 13.23 -7.22 25.94
N ASP A 121 13.57 -8.14 26.84
CA ASP A 121 12.62 -8.66 27.83
C ASP A 121 12.14 -7.55 28.78
N LEU A 122 13.03 -6.66 29.23
CA LEU A 122 12.64 -5.52 30.09
C LEU A 122 11.66 -4.60 29.37
N LEU A 123 11.91 -4.30 28.10
CA LEU A 123 11.03 -3.45 27.30
C LEU A 123 9.67 -4.12 27.08
N VAL A 124 9.65 -5.43 26.78
CA VAL A 124 8.41 -6.19 26.63
C VAL A 124 7.61 -6.22 27.93
N ASP A 125 8.25 -6.52 29.06
CA ASP A 125 7.60 -6.57 30.37
C ASP A 125 7.01 -5.21 30.76
N GLY A 126 7.76 -4.13 30.55
CA GLY A 126 7.28 -2.78 30.84
C GLY A 126 6.16 -2.31 29.93
N CYS A 127 6.14 -2.73 28.66
CA CYS A 127 5.02 -2.47 27.76
C CYS A 127 3.78 -3.34 28.11
N ARG A 128 3.97 -4.57 28.61
CA ARG A 128 2.89 -5.45 29.06
C ARG A 128 2.27 -5.04 30.39
N ALA A 129 3.06 -4.44 31.28
CA ALA A 129 2.60 -3.94 32.56
C ALA A 129 1.71 -2.68 32.42
N ALA A 130 1.71 -2.06 31.25
CA ALA A 130 0.81 -0.96 30.91
C ALA A 130 -0.62 -1.46 30.67
N ALA A 131 -1.61 -0.64 31.01
CA ALA A 131 -3.00 -0.92 30.61
C ALA A 131 -3.08 -1.04 29.07
N ALA A 132 -3.95 -1.92 28.56
CA ALA A 132 -4.05 -2.25 27.13
C ALA A 132 -4.28 -1.04 26.19
N PHE A 133 -4.63 0.12 26.74
CA PHE A 133 -4.90 1.37 26.01
C PHE A 133 -3.91 2.51 26.32
N ASP A 134 -2.89 2.31 27.15
CA ASP A 134 -1.84 3.30 27.39
C ASP A 134 -0.67 3.11 26.41
N GLU A 135 -0.58 4.00 25.42
CA GLU A 135 0.48 3.98 24.41
C GLU A 135 1.78 4.65 24.89
N GLY A 136 1.78 5.26 26.08
CA GLY A 136 2.93 5.96 26.66
C GLY A 136 4.17 5.07 26.81
N PRO A 137 4.05 3.89 27.46
CA PRO A 137 5.15 2.93 27.63
C PRO A 137 5.75 2.45 26.30
N SER A 138 4.91 2.19 25.29
CA SER A 138 5.38 1.77 23.96
C SER A 138 6.13 2.88 23.23
N LEU A 139 5.68 4.14 23.35
CA LEU A 139 6.40 5.27 22.80
C LEU A 139 7.74 5.51 23.52
N LEU A 140 7.80 5.27 24.83
CA LEU A 140 9.04 5.35 25.61
C LEU A 140 10.02 4.23 25.21
N ALA A 141 9.54 3.01 25.04
CA ALA A 141 10.34 1.91 24.51
C ALA A 141 10.86 2.21 23.09
N ALA A 142 10.03 2.80 22.22
CA ALA A 142 10.47 3.20 20.89
C ALA A 142 11.52 4.33 20.92
N LYS A 143 11.37 5.32 21.81
CA LYS A 143 12.39 6.36 22.04
C LYS A 143 13.69 5.79 22.59
N PHE A 144 13.60 4.85 23.53
CA PHE A 144 14.77 4.11 24.04
C PHE A 144 15.48 3.38 22.90
N LEU A 145 14.74 2.66 22.06
CA LEU A 145 15.33 1.97 20.91
C LEU A 145 15.95 2.94 19.90
N ALA A 146 15.33 4.09 19.64
CA ALA A 146 15.86 5.11 18.74
C ALA A 146 17.22 5.65 19.20
N ASP A 147 17.39 5.82 20.51
CA ASP A 147 18.64 6.31 21.11
C ASP A 147 19.64 5.17 21.42
N ALA A 148 19.21 3.90 21.42
CA ALA A 148 20.06 2.74 21.67
C ALA A 148 20.89 2.35 20.43
N SER A 149 22.20 2.20 20.60
CA SER A 149 23.09 1.69 19.55
C SER A 149 22.78 0.24 19.17
N ASP A 150 23.10 -0.18 17.95
CA ASP A 150 22.97 -1.58 17.50
C ASP A 150 23.75 -2.57 18.38
N ALA A 151 24.85 -2.13 18.99
CA ALA A 151 25.62 -2.93 19.94
C ALA A 151 24.87 -3.22 21.25
N LEU A 152 23.87 -2.41 21.59
CA LEU A 152 23.08 -2.53 22.82
C LEU A 152 21.82 -3.35 22.59
N VAL A 153 21.15 -3.17 21.45
CA VAL A 153 19.97 -3.96 21.06
C VAL A 153 20.05 -4.29 19.57
N SER A 154 20.07 -5.58 19.22
CA SER A 154 20.13 -6.02 17.82
C SER A 154 18.81 -5.74 17.11
N SER A 155 18.86 -5.31 15.85
CA SER A 155 17.67 -4.82 15.15
C SER A 155 16.70 -5.91 14.69
N ALA A 156 17.22 -7.11 14.39
CA ALA A 156 16.40 -8.31 14.24
C ALA A 156 15.63 -8.59 15.54
N GLY A 157 16.31 -8.49 16.69
CA GLY A 157 15.68 -8.62 18.01
C GLY A 157 14.63 -7.54 18.31
N ARG A 158 14.88 -6.28 17.92
CA ARG A 158 13.90 -5.18 18.05
C ARG A 158 12.62 -5.47 17.29
N LEU A 159 12.74 -5.99 16.06
CA LEU A 159 11.58 -6.32 15.24
C LEU A 159 10.84 -7.52 15.83
N GLU A 160 11.52 -8.65 15.99
CA GLU A 160 10.90 -9.93 16.34
C GLU A 160 10.40 -10.01 17.78
N ARG A 161 11.12 -9.41 18.73
CA ARG A 161 10.78 -9.54 20.16
C ARG A 161 10.02 -8.34 20.72
N LEU A 162 10.05 -7.18 20.07
CA LEU A 162 9.35 -5.98 20.55
C LEU A 162 8.25 -5.53 19.59
N LEU A 163 8.60 -5.10 18.37
CA LEU A 163 7.64 -4.47 17.46
C LEU A 163 6.54 -5.44 17.01
N LEU A 164 6.90 -6.67 16.63
CA LEU A 164 5.92 -7.65 16.14
C LEU A 164 4.97 -8.16 17.23
N PRO A 165 5.43 -8.50 18.45
CA PRO A 165 4.54 -8.83 19.56
C PRO A 165 3.66 -7.65 19.97
N TRP A 166 4.20 -6.43 19.95
CA TRP A 166 3.43 -5.22 20.27
C TRP A 166 2.29 -5.00 19.27
N LEU A 167 2.54 -5.16 17.96
CA LEU A 167 1.51 -5.12 16.92
C LEU A 167 0.45 -6.22 17.11
N ALA A 168 0.87 -7.43 17.51
CA ALA A 168 -0.06 -8.54 17.78
C ALA A 168 -0.89 -8.34 19.07
N GLN A 169 -0.39 -7.61 20.07
CA GLN A 169 -1.15 -7.29 21.28
C GLN A 169 -2.22 -6.22 21.03
N HIS A 170 -1.92 -5.21 20.20
CA HIS A 170 -2.92 -4.23 19.75
C HIS A 170 -4.08 -4.89 18.98
N GLN A 171 -3.83 -6.00 18.30
CA GLN A 171 -4.87 -6.81 17.66
C GLN A 171 -5.85 -7.40 18.69
N ALA A 172 -5.36 -8.01 19.78
CA ALA A 172 -6.20 -8.66 20.78
C ALA A 172 -7.09 -7.66 21.55
N ALA A 173 -6.57 -6.47 21.82
CA ALA A 173 -7.31 -5.38 22.44
C ALA A 173 -8.39 -4.81 21.50
N ALA A 174 -8.09 -4.69 20.20
CA ALA A 174 -9.07 -4.22 19.20
C ALA A 174 -10.16 -5.25 18.86
N SER A 175 -9.87 -6.55 18.98
CA SER A 175 -10.83 -7.64 18.74
C SER A 175 -11.63 -8.06 19.98
N GLY A 176 -11.42 -7.42 21.14
CA GLY A 176 -12.13 -7.73 22.39
C GLY A 176 -11.85 -9.12 22.97
N ALA A 177 -10.74 -9.77 22.57
CA ALA A 177 -10.47 -11.17 22.89
C ALA A 177 -9.68 -11.38 24.20
N ALA A 178 -9.38 -10.31 24.93
CA ALA A 178 -8.64 -10.35 26.20
C ALA A 178 -9.50 -9.94 27.41
N ALA A 179 -10.74 -10.39 27.45
CA ALA A 179 -11.60 -10.26 28.64
C ALA A 179 -12.14 -11.63 29.05
N THR A 180 -11.26 -12.49 29.56
CA THR A 180 -11.65 -13.55 30.49
C THR A 180 -10.61 -13.62 31.59
N GLU A 181 -11.14 -13.56 32.82
CA GLU A 181 -10.49 -13.89 34.10
C GLU A 181 -9.50 -12.87 34.66
N THR A 182 -10.03 -11.75 35.18
CA THR A 182 -9.94 -11.37 36.61
C THR A 182 -10.49 -9.96 36.82
N SER A 183 -11.75 -9.88 37.24
CA SER A 183 -12.32 -8.88 38.15
C SER A 183 -13.84 -8.85 37.91
N ALA A 184 -14.50 -9.87 38.44
CA ALA A 184 -15.79 -9.61 39.06
C ALA A 184 -15.52 -8.70 40.27
N VAL A 185 -16.47 -7.82 40.59
CA VAL A 185 -16.44 -6.81 41.66
C VAL A 185 -15.88 -5.44 41.22
N ALA A 186 -16.70 -4.70 40.46
CA ALA A 186 -17.02 -3.28 40.71
C ALA A 186 -17.97 -2.76 39.62
N MET A 187 -19.23 -3.21 39.63
CA MET A 187 -20.32 -2.55 38.92
C MET A 187 -21.54 -2.54 39.83
N VAL A 188 -21.72 -1.47 40.62
CA VAL A 188 -23.04 -0.92 40.99
C VAL A 188 -22.85 0.57 41.29
N THR A 189 -23.77 1.39 40.78
CA THR A 189 -23.94 2.86 40.96
C THR A 189 -23.01 3.72 40.07
N ALA A 190 -23.46 4.71 39.31
CA ALA A 190 -24.76 5.35 39.19
C ALA A 190 -24.95 5.89 37.76
N VAL A 191 -26.20 5.79 37.29
CA VAL A 191 -26.76 6.57 36.18
C VAL A 191 -27.18 7.92 36.75
N THR A 192 -26.81 9.02 36.11
CA THR A 192 -27.64 10.24 36.00
C THR A 192 -27.04 11.18 34.95
N GLU A 193 -27.93 11.69 34.11
CA GLU A 193 -27.72 12.59 32.99
C GLU A 193 -27.33 14.01 33.46
N THR A 194 -26.57 14.75 32.65
CA THR A 194 -26.74 16.20 32.43
C THR A 194 -25.85 16.70 31.27
N GLU A 195 -26.46 17.54 30.42
CA GLU A 195 -25.96 18.25 29.22
C GLU A 195 -24.95 19.40 29.55
N PRO A 196 -24.33 20.06 28.54
CA PRO A 196 -22.93 20.48 28.58
C PRO A 196 -22.71 21.91 29.11
N SER A 197 -21.51 22.17 29.64
CA SER A 197 -20.99 23.53 29.78
C SER A 197 -19.61 23.66 29.13
N ASP A 198 -19.50 24.67 28.26
CA ASP A 198 -18.27 25.15 27.65
C ASP A 198 -17.28 25.60 28.74
N ASN A 199 -16.07 25.05 28.72
CA ASN A 199 -14.92 25.80 29.21
C ASN A 199 -13.65 25.44 28.45
N SER A 200 -13.12 26.45 27.77
CA SER A 200 -11.89 26.37 26.98
C SER A 200 -10.70 26.07 27.89
N SER A 201 -10.05 24.94 27.67
CA SER A 201 -8.67 24.73 28.13
C SER A 201 -7.93 23.91 27.08
N ASN A 202 -6.70 24.33 26.79
CA ASN A 202 -5.80 23.81 25.76
C ASN A 202 -5.69 22.28 25.78
N LYS A 203 -6.51 21.58 24.99
CA LYS A 203 -6.32 20.17 24.67
C LYS A 203 -5.09 20.05 23.75
N ARG A 204 -3.94 19.67 24.33
CA ARG A 204 -2.88 19.01 23.56
C ARG A 204 -3.54 17.86 22.82
N LYS A 205 -3.63 17.95 21.48
CA LYS A 205 -4.19 16.90 20.63
C LYS A 205 -3.44 15.61 20.94
N THR A 206 -4.11 14.67 21.62
CA THR A 206 -3.61 13.32 21.75
C THR A 206 -3.56 12.72 20.34
N PRO A 207 -2.40 12.19 19.90
CA PRO A 207 -2.32 11.51 18.61
C PRO A 207 -3.35 10.37 18.59
N SER A 208 -4.04 10.17 17.47
CA SER A 208 -4.86 8.97 17.32
C SER A 208 -3.97 7.73 17.45
N SER A 209 -4.49 6.62 17.98
CA SER A 209 -3.74 5.39 18.24
C SER A 209 -2.85 4.94 17.06
N SER A 210 -3.31 5.13 15.83
CA SER A 210 -2.53 4.83 14.62
C SER A 210 -1.29 5.71 14.43
N THR A 211 -1.32 6.99 14.85
CA THR A 211 -0.19 7.92 14.68
C THR A 211 0.94 7.71 15.69
N ALA A 212 0.61 7.33 16.93
CA ALA A 212 1.61 6.96 17.92
C ALA A 212 2.33 5.66 17.50
N LEU A 213 1.56 4.66 17.03
CA LEU A 213 2.11 3.42 16.49
C LEU A 213 3.06 3.66 15.32
N LEU A 214 2.66 4.46 14.32
CA LEU A 214 3.52 4.79 13.18
C LEU A 214 4.80 5.52 13.61
N THR A 215 4.69 6.42 14.59
CA THR A 215 5.83 7.15 15.15
C THR A 215 6.80 6.20 15.85
N ALA A 216 6.28 5.28 16.66
CA ALA A 216 7.09 4.30 17.37
C ALA A 216 7.78 3.32 16.43
N VAL A 217 7.06 2.80 15.42
CA VAL A 217 7.65 1.96 14.36
C VAL A 217 8.75 2.72 13.62
N ARG A 218 8.52 3.99 13.27
CA ARG A 218 9.52 4.84 12.59
C ARG A 218 10.78 5.03 13.45
N LEU A 219 10.61 5.30 14.73
CA LEU A 219 11.70 5.49 15.69
C LEU A 219 12.50 4.20 15.91
N ALA A 220 11.82 3.05 15.98
CA ALA A 220 12.50 1.77 16.12
C ALA A 220 13.32 1.40 14.87
N LEU A 221 12.87 1.81 13.68
CA LEU A 221 13.55 1.57 12.41
C LEU A 221 14.62 2.62 12.03
N SER A 222 14.73 3.74 12.74
CA SER A 222 15.64 4.85 12.37
C SER A 222 17.10 4.67 12.79
N THR A 223 17.44 3.55 13.40
CA THR A 223 18.71 3.33 14.13
C THR A 223 19.86 2.81 13.28
N HIS A 224 19.57 2.34 12.06
CA HIS A 224 20.58 1.76 11.18
C HIS A 224 21.42 2.78 10.45
N LYS A 225 22.75 2.59 10.52
CA LYS A 225 23.71 3.31 9.68
C LYS A 225 23.77 2.76 8.24
N HIS A 226 23.46 1.47 8.06
CA HIS A 226 23.47 0.81 6.74
C HIS A 226 22.07 0.78 6.13
N GLN A 227 21.96 1.29 4.90
CA GLN A 227 20.69 1.41 4.19
C GLN A 227 20.07 0.04 3.85
N ASP A 228 20.88 -0.97 3.54
CA ASP A 228 20.37 -2.29 3.13
C ASP A 228 19.71 -3.06 4.27
N GLU A 229 20.29 -3.01 5.47
CA GLU A 229 19.72 -3.61 6.69
C GLU A 229 18.38 -2.95 7.05
N LYS A 230 18.33 -1.62 6.95
CA LYS A 230 17.09 -0.86 7.16
C LYS A 230 15.99 -1.30 6.20
N LEU A 231 16.32 -1.44 4.92
CA LEU A 231 15.36 -1.90 3.90
C LEU A 231 14.94 -3.36 4.16
N ALA A 232 15.85 -4.23 4.60
CA ALA A 232 15.53 -5.61 4.95
C ALA A 232 14.51 -5.71 6.09
N LEU A 233 14.71 -4.94 7.16
CA LEU A 233 13.78 -4.88 8.29
C LEU A 233 12.43 -4.29 7.91
N GLN A 234 12.42 -3.25 7.07
CA GLN A 234 11.18 -2.69 6.53
C GLN A 234 10.39 -3.74 5.74
N ARG A 235 11.07 -4.54 4.89
CA ARG A 235 10.42 -5.64 4.17
C ARG A 235 9.86 -6.71 5.11
N GLN A 236 10.62 -7.12 6.13
CA GLN A 236 10.16 -8.11 7.12
C GLN A 236 8.95 -7.59 7.90
N LEU A 237 8.95 -6.31 8.28
CA LEU A 237 7.80 -5.65 8.91
C LEU A 237 6.57 -5.68 8.00
N VAL A 238 6.68 -5.27 6.74
CA VAL A 238 5.56 -5.27 5.80
C VAL A 238 4.98 -6.68 5.62
N ARG A 239 5.83 -7.70 5.43
CA ARG A 239 5.42 -9.11 5.33
C ARG A 239 4.60 -9.53 6.54
N ARG A 240 5.05 -9.18 7.74
CA ARG A 240 4.35 -9.54 8.97
C ARG A 240 3.05 -8.77 9.15
N VAL A 241 3.04 -7.46 8.93
CA VAL A 241 1.83 -6.62 9.05
C VAL A 241 0.72 -7.14 8.13
N LEU A 242 1.05 -7.47 6.88
CA LEU A 242 0.09 -8.08 5.96
C LEU A 242 -0.41 -9.45 6.43
N SER A 243 0.47 -10.29 7.01
CA SER A 243 0.05 -11.59 7.56
C SER A 243 -0.92 -11.48 8.74
N LEU A 244 -0.95 -10.34 9.43
CA LEU A 244 -1.86 -10.06 10.54
C LEU A 244 -3.21 -9.49 10.06
N GLY A 245 -3.32 -9.06 8.79
CA GLY A 245 -4.54 -8.46 8.23
C GLY A 245 -4.95 -7.13 8.89
N GLN A 246 -4.03 -6.45 9.58
CA GLN A 246 -4.27 -5.20 10.30
C GLN A 246 -3.11 -4.22 10.09
N HIS A 247 -3.31 -2.96 10.51
CA HIS A 247 -2.32 -1.88 10.38
C HIS A 247 -1.83 -1.67 8.94
N GLU A 248 -2.74 -1.77 7.96
CA GLU A 248 -2.43 -1.61 6.52
C GLU A 248 -1.65 -0.31 6.24
N THR A 249 -1.91 0.77 6.98
CA THR A 249 -1.17 2.04 6.88
C THR A 249 0.34 1.89 7.08
N VAL A 250 0.79 1.01 7.97
CA VAL A 250 2.21 0.68 8.18
C VAL A 250 2.76 -0.03 6.94
N ALA A 251 2.03 -1.01 6.41
CA ALA A 251 2.44 -1.73 5.20
C ALA A 251 2.57 -0.77 4.01
N LEU A 252 1.60 0.13 3.82
CA LEU A 252 1.61 1.15 2.75
C LEU A 252 2.81 2.09 2.87
N GLN A 253 3.19 2.50 4.08
CA GLN A 253 4.30 3.44 4.30
C GLN A 253 5.66 2.82 3.97
N TYR A 254 5.85 1.53 4.27
CA TYR A 254 7.15 0.84 4.11
C TYR A 254 7.24 -0.05 2.87
N ALA A 255 6.17 -0.20 2.09
CA ALA A 255 6.18 -0.87 0.79
C ALA A 255 7.27 -0.39 -0.20
N PRO A 256 7.73 0.88 -0.20
CA PRO A 256 8.85 1.29 -1.06
C PRO A 256 10.16 0.53 -0.82
N ALA A 257 10.31 -0.17 0.32
CA ALA A 257 11.49 -0.99 0.61
C ALA A 257 11.68 -2.18 -0.34
N PHE A 258 10.65 -2.52 -1.13
CA PHE A 258 10.70 -3.59 -2.13
C PHE A 258 11.10 -3.11 -3.53
N ARG A 259 11.14 -1.79 -3.78
CA ARG A 259 11.25 -1.22 -5.13
C ARG A 259 12.46 -1.73 -5.92
N SER A 260 13.66 -1.66 -5.34
CA SER A 260 14.89 -2.09 -6.00
C SER A 260 14.90 -3.59 -6.33
N ARG A 261 14.24 -4.42 -5.51
CA ARG A 261 14.13 -5.86 -5.73
C ARG A 261 13.17 -6.18 -6.86
N LEU A 262 12.06 -5.46 -6.96
CA LEU A 262 11.14 -5.55 -8.09
C LEU A 262 11.80 -5.08 -9.39
N ASP A 263 12.60 -4.00 -9.35
CA ASP A 263 13.36 -3.53 -10.51
C ASP A 263 14.35 -4.60 -11.01
N ALA A 264 15.10 -5.22 -10.10
CA ALA A 264 16.00 -6.32 -10.45
C ALA A 264 15.24 -7.53 -11.00
N LEU A 265 14.08 -7.89 -10.42
CA LEU A 265 13.27 -8.99 -10.92
C LEU A 265 12.73 -8.71 -12.32
N ALA A 266 12.20 -7.50 -12.58
CA ALA A 266 11.61 -7.12 -13.86
C ALA A 266 12.56 -7.29 -15.06
N THR A 267 13.88 -7.23 -14.83
CA THR A 267 14.92 -7.49 -15.84
C THR A 267 15.24 -8.98 -16.06
N ARG A 268 14.89 -9.85 -15.10
CA ARG A 268 15.24 -11.27 -15.09
C ARG A 268 14.06 -12.20 -15.41
N VAL A 269 12.82 -11.71 -15.32
CA VAL A 269 11.64 -12.55 -15.53
C VAL A 269 11.63 -13.08 -16.97
N ARG A 270 11.47 -14.40 -17.11
CA ARG A 270 11.37 -15.07 -18.40
C ARG A 270 10.01 -14.82 -19.04
N VAL A 271 9.98 -14.79 -20.37
CA VAL A 271 8.77 -14.52 -21.15
C VAL A 271 7.98 -15.81 -21.31
N ALA A 272 6.73 -15.86 -20.84
CA ALA A 272 5.81 -16.92 -21.22
C ALA A 272 5.40 -16.76 -22.71
N PRO A 273 5.25 -17.87 -23.44
CA PRO A 273 4.77 -17.82 -24.82
C PRO A 273 3.39 -17.15 -24.88
N ALA A 274 3.18 -16.32 -25.90
CA ALA A 274 1.89 -15.69 -26.13
C ALA A 274 0.87 -16.74 -26.58
N ARG A 275 -0.28 -16.84 -25.90
CA ARG A 275 -1.45 -17.54 -26.44
C ARG A 275 -2.07 -16.70 -27.56
N ASP A 276 -2.35 -17.33 -28.69
CA ASP A 276 -3.04 -16.68 -29.81
C ASP A 276 -4.55 -16.91 -29.68
N ASP A 277 -5.21 -15.95 -29.03
CA ASP A 277 -6.66 -15.99 -28.81
C ASP A 277 -7.44 -15.20 -29.89
N ALA A 278 -6.78 -14.76 -30.99
CA ALA A 278 -7.39 -13.83 -31.95
C ALA A 278 -8.72 -14.37 -32.53
N VAL A 279 -8.75 -15.63 -32.95
CA VAL A 279 -9.94 -16.26 -33.52
C VAL A 279 -11.10 -16.32 -32.52
N ALA A 280 -10.81 -16.61 -31.24
CA ALA A 280 -11.84 -16.67 -30.21
C ALA A 280 -12.41 -15.28 -29.90
N ILE A 281 -11.55 -14.25 -29.91
CA ILE A 281 -11.95 -12.85 -29.73
C ILE A 281 -12.86 -12.40 -30.86
N ASP A 282 -12.47 -12.67 -32.12
CA ASP A 282 -13.25 -12.25 -33.28
C ASP A 282 -14.63 -12.90 -33.28
N ARG A 283 -14.71 -14.21 -32.96
CA ARG A 283 -16.00 -14.92 -32.81
C ARG A 283 -16.87 -14.37 -31.69
N GLU A 284 -16.28 -13.98 -30.55
CA GLU A 284 -17.03 -13.35 -29.45
C GLU A 284 -17.52 -11.96 -29.84
N LEU A 285 -16.70 -11.18 -30.55
CA LEU A 285 -17.09 -9.86 -31.05
C LEU A 285 -18.23 -9.96 -32.07
N GLU A 286 -18.15 -10.88 -33.03
CA GLU A 286 -19.22 -11.15 -34.01
C GLU A 286 -20.55 -11.47 -33.32
N ARG A 287 -20.55 -12.33 -32.28
CA ARG A 287 -21.75 -12.65 -31.50
C ARG A 287 -22.37 -11.41 -30.85
N ARG A 288 -21.54 -10.53 -30.28
CA ARG A 288 -22.01 -9.29 -29.63
C ARG A 288 -22.55 -8.27 -30.64
N LEU A 289 -21.93 -8.19 -31.83
CA LEU A 289 -22.41 -7.33 -32.93
C LEU A 289 -23.75 -7.83 -33.52
N ALA A 290 -23.92 -9.15 -33.63
CA ALA A 290 -25.20 -9.74 -34.03
C ALA A 290 -26.31 -9.39 -33.04
N LEU A 291 -26.04 -9.48 -31.74
CA LEU A 291 -26.99 -9.07 -30.70
C LEU A 291 -27.36 -7.59 -30.79
N ALA A 292 -26.38 -6.69 -30.99
CA ALA A 292 -26.66 -5.27 -31.20
C ALA A 292 -27.54 -5.02 -32.42
N THR A 293 -27.35 -5.78 -33.50
CA THR A 293 -28.18 -5.71 -34.72
C THR A 293 -29.63 -6.13 -34.46
N THR A 294 -29.84 -7.18 -33.66
CA THR A 294 -31.18 -7.62 -33.22
C THR A 294 -31.88 -6.53 -32.41
N VAL A 295 -31.18 -5.94 -31.43
CA VAL A 295 -31.72 -4.85 -30.59
C VAL A 295 -32.04 -3.62 -31.45
N GLU A 296 -31.15 -3.25 -32.38
CA GLU A 296 -31.37 -2.15 -33.32
C GLU A 296 -32.64 -2.36 -34.16
N THR A 297 -32.84 -3.58 -34.67
CA THR A 297 -34.01 -3.93 -35.48
C THR A 297 -35.30 -3.81 -34.69
N ALA A 298 -35.29 -4.21 -33.41
CA ALA A 298 -36.45 -4.04 -32.52
C ALA A 298 -36.74 -2.57 -32.23
N LEU A 299 -35.70 -1.80 -31.85
CA LEU A 299 -35.86 -0.38 -31.51
C LEU A 299 -36.30 0.46 -32.71
N ARG A 300 -35.88 0.12 -33.93
CA ARG A 300 -36.31 0.83 -35.15
C ARG A 300 -37.81 0.80 -35.43
N ARG A 301 -38.55 -0.11 -34.81
CA ARG A 301 -40.02 -0.13 -34.91
C ARG A 301 -40.69 1.01 -34.14
N LEU A 302 -40.04 1.49 -33.07
CA LEU A 302 -40.51 2.63 -32.27
C LEU A 302 -39.76 3.92 -32.63
N TRP A 303 -38.45 3.85 -32.85
CA TRP A 303 -37.59 4.96 -33.27
C TRP A 303 -36.87 4.63 -34.59
N PRO A 304 -37.44 4.99 -35.76
CA PRO A 304 -36.88 4.63 -37.07
C PRO A 304 -35.41 5.05 -37.30
N ASP A 305 -34.97 6.08 -36.59
CA ASP A 305 -33.61 6.64 -36.65
C ASP A 305 -32.64 6.03 -35.62
N ALA A 306 -33.06 5.01 -34.87
CA ALA A 306 -32.23 4.32 -33.90
C ALA A 306 -31.00 3.65 -34.54
N ARG A 307 -29.86 3.83 -33.87
CA ARG A 307 -28.59 3.16 -34.18
C ARG A 307 -27.99 2.61 -32.90
N VAL A 308 -27.76 1.30 -32.82
CA VAL A 308 -27.24 0.62 -31.64
C VAL A 308 -25.78 0.26 -31.86
N LEU A 309 -24.93 0.73 -30.96
CA LEU A 309 -23.48 0.54 -31.02
C LEU A 309 -23.00 -0.26 -29.82
N VAL A 310 -22.14 -1.25 -30.08
CA VAL A 310 -21.40 -1.95 -29.04
C VAL A 310 -20.26 -1.05 -28.55
N PHE A 311 -20.12 -0.90 -27.24
CA PHE A 311 -19.03 -0.14 -26.65
C PHE A 311 -18.35 -0.91 -25.50
N GLY A 312 -17.47 -0.26 -24.75
CA GLY A 312 -16.92 -0.81 -23.52
C GLY A 312 -15.98 -1.99 -23.75
N SER A 313 -16.04 -2.99 -22.89
CA SER A 313 -15.08 -4.10 -22.92
C SER A 313 -15.13 -4.91 -24.22
N SER A 314 -16.33 -5.03 -24.80
CA SER A 314 -16.64 -5.67 -26.08
C SER A 314 -15.88 -5.06 -27.25
N ALA A 315 -15.76 -3.74 -27.30
CA ALA A 315 -15.12 -3.03 -28.42
C ALA A 315 -13.66 -2.62 -28.16
N THR A 316 -13.22 -2.58 -26.90
CA THR A 316 -11.84 -2.20 -26.53
C THR A 316 -10.81 -3.32 -26.69
N GLY A 317 -11.24 -4.55 -26.96
CA GLY A 317 -10.37 -5.73 -27.04
C GLY A 317 -9.89 -6.22 -25.67
N THR A 318 -10.58 -5.84 -24.59
CA THR A 318 -10.23 -6.21 -23.21
C THR A 318 -11.15 -7.27 -22.63
N LEU A 319 -11.99 -7.91 -23.45
CA LEU A 319 -12.90 -8.99 -23.06
C LEU A 319 -12.15 -10.12 -22.35
N LEU A 320 -12.77 -10.63 -21.27
CA LEU A 320 -12.30 -11.84 -20.60
C LEU A 320 -12.93 -13.07 -21.24
N LEU A 321 -12.15 -13.77 -22.06
CA LEU A 321 -12.49 -15.11 -22.52
C LEU A 321 -12.23 -16.12 -21.40
N ASP A 322 -13.17 -17.05 -21.21
CA ASP A 322 -13.04 -18.18 -20.31
C ASP A 322 -12.03 -19.19 -20.88
N ASP A 323 -11.17 -19.74 -20.02
CA ASP A 323 -10.03 -20.61 -20.40
C ASP A 323 -10.44 -22.10 -20.59
N ASP A 324 -11.73 -22.43 -20.82
CA ASP A 324 -12.16 -23.83 -20.94
C ASP A 324 -11.61 -24.48 -22.23
N ASP A 325 -10.78 -25.51 -22.05
CA ASP A 325 -10.09 -26.36 -23.04
C ASP A 325 -11.07 -27.20 -23.92
N GLY A 326 -12.17 -26.63 -24.38
CA GLY A 326 -13.16 -27.34 -25.20
C GLY A 326 -14.26 -26.48 -25.80
N ALA A 327 -14.19 -26.30 -27.12
CA ALA A 327 -15.28 -25.98 -28.06
C ALA A 327 -16.14 -24.71 -27.89
N ALA A 328 -16.11 -23.96 -26.79
CA ALA A 328 -16.81 -22.67 -26.71
C ALA A 328 -16.16 -21.71 -25.69
N ALA A 329 -14.99 -21.15 -26.02
CA ALA A 329 -14.43 -20.01 -25.29
C ALA A 329 -15.37 -18.80 -25.43
N GLY A 330 -16.29 -18.64 -24.47
CA GLY A 330 -17.19 -17.50 -24.37
C GLY A 330 -16.65 -16.43 -23.41
N SER A 331 -17.27 -15.25 -23.43
CA SER A 331 -17.03 -14.22 -22.42
C SER A 331 -18.27 -14.01 -21.56
N ARG A 332 -18.08 -14.05 -20.24
CA ARG A 332 -19.12 -13.68 -19.26
C ARG A 332 -19.18 -12.18 -18.96
N ASP A 333 -18.31 -11.37 -19.59
CA ASP A 333 -18.40 -9.92 -19.44
C ASP A 333 -19.68 -9.41 -20.13
N ASP A 334 -20.37 -8.47 -19.47
CA ASP A 334 -21.59 -7.84 -19.98
C ASP A 334 -21.39 -7.21 -21.37
N VAL A 335 -22.48 -7.11 -22.14
CA VAL A 335 -22.52 -6.42 -23.43
C VAL A 335 -23.04 -5.00 -23.21
N ASP A 336 -22.10 -4.05 -23.23
CA ASP A 336 -22.41 -2.63 -23.15
C ASP A 336 -22.91 -2.12 -24.53
N LEU A 337 -24.15 -1.63 -24.57
CA LEU A 337 -24.80 -1.10 -25.76
C LEU A 337 -25.17 0.38 -25.59
N CYS A 338 -24.97 1.18 -26.64
CA CYS A 338 -25.42 2.57 -26.69
C CYS A 338 -26.36 2.73 -27.88
N VAL A 339 -27.61 3.11 -27.64
CA VAL A 339 -28.50 3.56 -28.70
C VAL A 339 -28.33 5.06 -28.90
N LEU A 340 -28.08 5.46 -30.15
CA LEU A 340 -28.14 6.84 -30.60
C LEU A 340 -29.53 7.10 -31.17
N LEU A 341 -30.21 8.12 -30.65
CA LEU A 341 -31.54 8.54 -31.04
C LEU A 341 -31.52 10.01 -31.47
N PRO A 342 -31.27 10.32 -32.76
CA PRO A 342 -31.31 11.69 -33.28
C PRO A 342 -32.60 12.45 -32.95
N SER A 343 -33.74 11.75 -32.95
CA SER A 343 -35.08 12.24 -32.63
C SER A 343 -35.29 12.59 -31.16
N CYS A 344 -34.48 12.04 -30.26
CA CYS A 344 -34.54 12.26 -28.82
C CYS A 344 -33.17 12.76 -28.32
N PRO A 345 -32.93 14.09 -28.26
CA PRO A 345 -31.60 14.63 -27.96
C PRO A 345 -31.22 14.55 -26.46
N GLU A 346 -32.07 14.00 -25.61
CA GLU A 346 -31.86 13.84 -24.18
C GLU A 346 -30.57 13.06 -23.88
N ARG A 347 -29.92 13.39 -22.75
CA ARG A 347 -28.68 12.77 -22.30
C ARG A 347 -28.66 12.59 -20.79
N GLN A 348 -27.76 11.72 -20.34
CA GLN A 348 -27.52 11.47 -18.92
C GLN A 348 -28.86 11.19 -18.20
N GLN A 349 -29.10 11.79 -17.04
CA GLN A 349 -30.31 11.55 -16.26
C GLN A 349 -31.62 11.86 -17.01
N ALA A 350 -31.58 12.75 -18.01
CA ALA A 350 -32.77 13.10 -18.80
C ALA A 350 -33.24 11.96 -19.72
N THR A 351 -32.43 10.92 -19.94
CA THR A 351 -32.85 9.74 -20.73
C THR A 351 -33.66 8.74 -19.93
N ALA A 352 -33.89 8.95 -18.63
CA ALA A 352 -34.62 7.99 -17.79
C ALA A 352 -36.02 7.63 -18.33
N PRO A 353 -36.85 8.58 -18.82
CA PRO A 353 -38.14 8.24 -19.43
C PRO A 353 -37.98 7.38 -20.70
N ILE A 354 -37.01 7.72 -21.55
CA ILE A 354 -36.72 6.97 -22.78
C ILE A 354 -36.28 5.54 -22.45
N VAL A 355 -35.51 5.36 -21.37
CA VAL A 355 -35.07 4.03 -20.91
C VAL A 355 -36.26 3.18 -20.42
N GLU A 356 -37.27 3.80 -19.80
CA GLU A 356 -38.52 3.09 -19.46
C GLU A 356 -39.30 2.69 -20.72
N ASP A 357 -39.40 3.58 -21.71
CA ASP A 357 -40.05 3.27 -23.00
C ASP A 357 -39.32 2.13 -23.73
N ILE A 358 -37.98 2.15 -23.72
CA ILE A 358 -37.13 1.08 -24.27
C ILE A 358 -37.38 -0.24 -23.55
N LYS A 359 -37.48 -0.22 -22.21
CA LYS A 359 -37.75 -1.41 -21.41
C LYS A 359 -39.06 -2.07 -21.82
N ASP A 360 -40.15 -1.30 -21.89
CA ASP A 360 -41.46 -1.82 -22.28
C ASP A 360 -41.46 -2.31 -23.74
N HIS A 361 -40.81 -1.58 -24.65
CA HIS A 361 -40.73 -1.93 -26.07
C HIS A 361 -39.90 -3.19 -26.34
N LEU A 362 -38.73 -3.33 -25.70
CA LEU A 362 -37.90 -4.53 -25.83
C LEU A 362 -38.58 -5.76 -25.20
N ALA A 363 -39.28 -5.59 -24.09
CA ALA A 363 -40.07 -6.67 -23.49
C ALA A 363 -41.15 -7.18 -24.45
N LEU A 364 -41.81 -6.28 -25.19
CA LEU A 364 -42.82 -6.63 -26.18
C LEU A 364 -42.22 -7.27 -27.45
N GLU A 365 -41.19 -6.65 -28.04
CA GLU A 365 -40.66 -7.07 -29.35
C GLU A 365 -39.75 -8.30 -29.28
N LEU A 366 -38.99 -8.45 -28.19
CA LEU A 366 -38.02 -9.54 -28.02
C LEU A 366 -38.49 -10.60 -27.01
N GLY A 367 -39.56 -10.35 -26.26
CA GLY A 367 -40.05 -11.29 -25.24
C GLY A 367 -39.06 -11.50 -24.08
N VAL A 368 -38.25 -10.47 -23.76
CA VAL A 368 -37.23 -10.52 -22.70
C VAL A 368 -37.66 -9.74 -21.47
N ASP A 369 -37.22 -10.17 -20.29
CA ASP A 369 -37.44 -9.42 -19.05
C ASP A 369 -36.38 -8.32 -18.91
N VAL A 370 -36.82 -7.07 -19.04
CA VAL A 370 -35.94 -5.89 -19.01
C VAL A 370 -36.15 -5.11 -17.72
N LEU A 371 -35.04 -4.78 -17.05
CA LEU A 371 -35.00 -3.91 -15.88
C LEU A 371 -34.50 -2.52 -16.28
N ALA A 372 -35.34 -1.49 -16.08
CA ALA A 372 -34.89 -0.10 -16.16
C ALA A 372 -34.23 0.34 -14.85
N VAL A 373 -33.01 0.85 -14.95
CA VAL A 373 -32.25 1.44 -13.83
C VAL A 373 -32.24 2.96 -14.01
N GLY A 374 -33.34 3.61 -13.64
CA GLY A 374 -33.58 5.03 -13.90
C GLY A 374 -32.81 6.02 -13.02
N ASN A 375 -32.46 5.65 -11.78
CA ASN A 375 -31.91 6.61 -10.79
C ASN A 375 -30.39 6.85 -10.89
N ALA A 376 -29.71 6.20 -11.82
CA ALA A 376 -28.26 6.36 -12.03
C ALA A 376 -27.98 7.53 -12.97
N ARG A 377 -26.82 8.20 -12.78
CA ARG A 377 -26.35 9.31 -13.64
C ARG A 377 -26.55 9.06 -15.13
N ILE A 378 -26.26 7.83 -15.56
CA ILE A 378 -26.59 7.32 -16.89
C ILE A 378 -27.63 6.22 -16.67
N PRO A 379 -28.92 6.49 -16.92
CA PRO A 379 -29.96 5.48 -16.89
C PRO A 379 -29.69 4.37 -17.92
N ILE A 380 -29.97 3.13 -17.55
CA ILE A 380 -29.76 1.97 -18.43
C ILE A 380 -30.94 1.01 -18.40
N ALA A 381 -31.20 0.35 -19.52
CA ALA A 381 -32.05 -0.83 -19.62
C ALA A 381 -31.16 -2.07 -19.55
N ARG A 382 -31.41 -2.96 -18.60
CA ARG A 382 -30.62 -4.18 -18.35
C ARG A 382 -31.46 -5.43 -18.56
N TRP A 383 -30.94 -6.40 -19.30
CA TRP A 383 -31.57 -7.72 -19.46
C TRP A 383 -30.53 -8.80 -19.71
N THR A 384 -30.97 -10.05 -19.75
CA THR A 384 -30.15 -11.18 -20.22
C THR A 384 -30.75 -11.69 -21.53
N ASP A 385 -29.95 -11.72 -22.59
CA ASP A 385 -30.39 -12.28 -23.86
C ASP A 385 -30.57 -13.80 -23.74
N PRO A 386 -31.77 -14.36 -23.99
CA PRO A 386 -32.03 -15.78 -23.79
C PRO A 386 -31.28 -16.68 -24.77
N THR A 387 -30.89 -16.15 -25.94
CA THR A 387 -30.21 -16.94 -26.98
C THR A 387 -28.73 -17.12 -26.68
N THR A 388 -28.06 -16.05 -26.27
CA THR A 388 -26.61 -16.03 -26.03
C THR A 388 -26.23 -16.14 -24.56
N ALA A 389 -27.20 -16.02 -23.64
CA ALA A 389 -27.01 -15.91 -22.20
C ALA A 389 -26.13 -14.72 -21.77
N LEU A 390 -25.98 -13.71 -22.63
CA LEU A 390 -25.21 -12.50 -22.35
C LEU A 390 -26.07 -11.48 -21.59
N GLN A 391 -25.55 -10.98 -20.47
CA GLN A 391 -26.13 -9.83 -19.80
C GLN A 391 -25.84 -8.57 -20.63
N CYS A 392 -26.86 -7.75 -20.84
CA CYS A 392 -26.83 -6.57 -21.70
C CYS A 392 -27.19 -5.34 -20.89
N ASP A 393 -26.40 -4.27 -21.04
CA ASP A 393 -26.66 -2.95 -20.46
C ASP A 393 -26.77 -1.94 -21.61
N LEU A 394 -27.98 -1.41 -21.87
CA LEU A 394 -28.26 -0.44 -22.92
C LEU A 394 -28.46 0.97 -22.34
N CYS A 395 -27.64 1.92 -22.79
CA CYS A 395 -27.78 3.35 -22.47
C CYS A 395 -28.17 4.15 -23.71
N VAL A 396 -28.70 5.36 -23.49
CA VAL A 396 -29.16 6.26 -24.56
C VAL A 396 -28.19 7.45 -24.69
N ASN A 397 -27.76 7.75 -25.92
CA ASN A 397 -26.98 8.94 -26.29
C ASN A 397 -25.70 9.18 -25.47
N ASN A 398 -25.06 8.12 -24.97
CA ASN A 398 -23.83 8.20 -24.19
C ASN A 398 -22.59 8.34 -25.09
N VAL A 399 -22.49 9.47 -25.79
CA VAL A 399 -21.41 9.75 -26.75
C VAL A 399 -20.03 9.77 -26.09
N ALA A 400 -19.93 10.19 -24.83
CA ALA A 400 -18.68 10.16 -24.08
C ALA A 400 -18.14 8.72 -23.91
N ALA A 401 -19.01 7.74 -23.67
CA ALA A 401 -18.62 6.34 -23.59
C ALA A 401 -18.12 5.78 -24.94
N LEU A 402 -18.67 6.26 -26.07
CA LEU A 402 -18.19 5.92 -27.40
C LEU A 402 -16.78 6.48 -27.64
N TRP A 403 -16.54 7.76 -27.33
CA TRP A 403 -15.21 8.37 -27.43
C TRP A 403 -14.18 7.65 -26.55
N ASN A 404 -14.55 7.33 -25.31
CA ASN A 404 -13.73 6.55 -24.40
C ASN A 404 -13.37 5.17 -24.97
N THR A 405 -14.36 4.50 -25.55
CA THR A 405 -14.18 3.18 -26.17
C THR A 405 -13.22 3.26 -27.34
N VAL A 406 -13.40 4.20 -28.26
CA VAL A 406 -12.50 4.41 -29.41
C VAL A 406 -11.08 4.72 -28.92
N LEU A 407 -10.93 5.67 -27.99
CA LEU A 407 -9.60 6.04 -27.46
C LEU A 407 -8.87 4.84 -26.82
N VAL A 408 -9.54 4.10 -25.94
CA VAL A 408 -8.96 2.92 -25.29
C VAL A 408 -8.66 1.83 -26.32
N ARG A 409 -9.57 1.56 -27.27
CA ARG A 409 -9.36 0.58 -28.34
C ARG A 409 -8.10 0.89 -29.13
N HIS A 410 -7.89 2.13 -29.55
CA HIS A 410 -6.68 2.51 -30.30
C HIS A 410 -5.41 2.36 -29.45
N LEU A 411 -5.42 2.78 -28.19
CA LEU A 411 -4.26 2.62 -27.30
C LEU A 411 -3.91 1.13 -27.07
N VAL A 412 -4.92 0.28 -26.91
CA VAL A 412 -4.75 -1.15 -26.60
C VAL A 412 -4.44 -1.99 -27.85
N LEU A 413 -5.11 -1.75 -28.97
CA LEU A 413 -5.06 -2.63 -30.15
C LEU A 413 -4.24 -2.08 -31.32
N GLN A 414 -4.00 -0.77 -31.38
CA GLN A 414 -3.33 -0.14 -32.53
C GLN A 414 -1.98 0.49 -32.18
N SER A 415 -1.49 0.35 -30.94
CA SER A 415 -0.15 0.77 -30.58
C SER A 415 0.91 -0.22 -31.09
N PRO A 416 2.18 0.19 -31.25
CA PRO A 416 3.28 -0.72 -31.57
C PRO A 416 3.45 -1.88 -30.57
N PHE A 417 2.88 -1.75 -29.37
CA PHE A 417 2.93 -2.72 -28.29
C PHE A 417 1.56 -3.36 -28.02
N ALA A 418 0.64 -3.34 -28.99
CA ALA A 418 -0.75 -3.77 -28.83
C ALA A 418 -0.91 -5.17 -28.22
N SER A 419 -0.12 -6.15 -28.67
CA SER A 419 -0.16 -7.52 -28.14
C SER A 419 0.09 -7.57 -26.63
N VAL A 420 1.09 -6.85 -26.12
CA VAL A 420 1.39 -6.87 -24.68
C VAL A 420 0.46 -5.95 -23.89
N ALA A 421 0.07 -4.80 -24.46
CA ALA A 421 -0.90 -3.88 -23.87
C ALA A 421 -2.25 -4.56 -23.62
N ARG A 422 -2.76 -5.30 -24.61
CA ARG A 422 -3.99 -6.11 -24.48
C ARG A 422 -3.85 -7.16 -23.38
N ARG A 423 -2.76 -7.94 -23.41
CA ARG A 423 -2.53 -9.02 -22.44
C ARG A 423 -2.43 -8.52 -21.01
N VAL A 424 -1.77 -7.39 -20.75
CA VAL A 424 -1.71 -6.83 -19.39
C VAL A 424 -3.07 -6.31 -18.94
N CYS A 425 -3.86 -5.66 -19.82
CA CYS A 425 -5.23 -5.25 -19.48
C CYS A 425 -6.13 -6.44 -19.12
N VAL A 426 -6.11 -7.50 -19.93
CA VAL A 426 -6.86 -8.74 -19.71
C VAL A 426 -6.42 -9.43 -18.41
N TRP A 427 -5.11 -9.58 -18.20
CA TRP A 427 -4.57 -10.19 -16.99
C TRP A 427 -4.97 -9.40 -15.73
N MET A 428 -4.86 -8.07 -15.78
CA MET A 428 -5.25 -7.20 -14.67
C MET A 428 -6.76 -7.30 -14.38
N LYS A 429 -7.61 -7.41 -15.40
CA LYS A 429 -9.05 -7.68 -15.21
C LYS A 429 -9.29 -9.04 -14.52
N ARG A 430 -8.56 -10.10 -14.91
CA ARG A 430 -8.62 -11.41 -14.21
C ARG A 430 -8.17 -11.29 -12.74
N TRP A 431 -7.09 -10.54 -12.48
CA TRP A 431 -6.60 -10.24 -11.13
C TRP A 431 -7.64 -9.50 -10.27
N LEU A 432 -8.35 -8.53 -10.86
CA LEU A 432 -9.42 -7.82 -10.18
C LEU A 432 -10.61 -8.74 -9.90
N ARG A 433 -11.03 -9.55 -10.89
CA ARG A 433 -12.11 -10.55 -10.76
C ARG A 433 -11.81 -11.51 -9.60
N SER A 434 -10.59 -12.03 -9.49
CA SER A 434 -10.20 -12.95 -8.40
C SER A 434 -10.17 -12.31 -7.01
N ARG A 435 -10.23 -10.97 -6.93
CA ARG A 435 -10.23 -10.19 -5.68
C ARG A 435 -11.54 -9.45 -5.41
N ARG A 436 -12.58 -9.62 -6.26
CA ARG A 436 -13.85 -8.90 -6.13
C ARG A 436 -14.50 -9.05 -4.76
N GLN A 437 -14.47 -10.25 -4.18
CA GLN A 437 -15.01 -10.49 -2.83
C GLN A 437 -14.36 -9.60 -1.76
N ARG A 438 -13.05 -9.34 -1.88
CA ARG A 438 -12.31 -8.50 -0.92
C ARG A 438 -12.36 -7.03 -1.27
N LEU A 439 -12.30 -6.66 -2.55
CA LEU A 439 -12.18 -5.26 -2.98
C LEU A 439 -13.53 -4.56 -3.18
N GLY A 440 -14.60 -5.33 -3.36
CA GLY A 440 -15.91 -4.82 -3.74
C GLY A 440 -15.91 -4.22 -5.16
N GLU A 441 -16.85 -3.31 -5.38
CA GLU A 441 -17.14 -2.75 -6.72
C GLU A 441 -16.65 -1.30 -6.90
N SER A 442 -15.99 -0.70 -5.90
CA SER A 442 -15.46 0.68 -5.99
C SER A 442 -14.50 0.89 -7.17
N LEU A 443 -13.77 -0.14 -7.58
CA LEU A 443 -12.92 -0.10 -8.78
C LEU A 443 -13.62 -0.79 -9.94
N THR A 444 -14.08 -0.03 -10.92
CA THR A 444 -14.66 -0.59 -12.15
C THR A 444 -13.57 -1.19 -13.05
N SER A 445 -13.95 -2.11 -13.94
CA SER A 445 -13.02 -2.66 -14.94
C SER A 445 -12.40 -1.56 -15.81
N TYR A 446 -13.21 -0.56 -16.19
CA TYR A 446 -12.74 0.62 -16.92
C TYR A 446 -11.72 1.44 -16.11
N GLY A 447 -12.01 1.72 -14.83
CA GLY A 447 -11.06 2.42 -13.94
C GLY A 447 -9.74 1.67 -13.78
N LEU A 448 -9.75 0.34 -13.73
CA LEU A 448 -8.54 -0.46 -13.72
C LEU A 448 -7.77 -0.38 -15.05
N VAL A 449 -8.46 -0.44 -16.19
CA VAL A 449 -7.82 -0.27 -17.50
C VAL A 449 -7.15 1.10 -17.60
N LEU A 450 -7.77 2.18 -17.10
CA LEU A 450 -7.12 3.50 -17.05
C LEU A 450 -5.86 3.52 -16.17
N LEU A 451 -5.85 2.82 -15.03
CA LEU A 451 -4.64 2.68 -14.21
C LEU A 451 -3.51 2.00 -15.00
N VAL A 452 -3.84 0.94 -15.74
CA VAL A 452 -2.87 0.20 -16.57
C VAL A 452 -2.35 1.07 -17.70
N LEU A 453 -3.23 1.71 -18.47
CA LEU A 453 -2.84 2.57 -19.59
C LEU A 453 -2.00 3.76 -19.13
N HIS A 454 -2.36 4.40 -18.02
CA HIS A 454 -1.54 5.46 -17.42
C HIS A 454 -0.14 4.93 -17.07
N TYR A 455 -0.05 3.76 -16.43
CA TYR A 455 1.25 3.14 -16.15
C TYR A 455 2.06 2.90 -17.43
N LEU A 456 1.45 2.33 -18.48
CA LEU A 456 2.14 2.06 -19.75
C LEU A 456 2.62 3.33 -20.45
N GLN A 457 1.87 4.44 -20.36
CA GLN A 457 2.32 5.75 -20.84
C GLN A 457 3.52 6.27 -20.04
N ARG A 458 3.49 6.12 -18.70
CA ARG A 458 4.62 6.52 -17.82
C ARG A 458 5.85 5.65 -18.04
N ASP A 459 5.67 4.43 -18.51
CA ASP A 459 6.72 3.46 -18.85
C ASP A 459 7.22 3.59 -20.32
N GLY A 460 6.68 4.55 -21.07
CA GLY A 460 7.10 4.89 -22.44
C GLY A 460 6.59 3.93 -23.53
N LEU A 461 5.58 3.10 -23.24
CA LEU A 461 5.03 2.11 -24.16
C LEU A 461 3.82 2.61 -24.93
N LEU A 462 3.09 3.57 -24.39
CA LEU A 462 1.95 4.18 -25.06
C LEU A 462 2.19 5.68 -25.24
N PRO A 463 1.73 6.26 -26.37
CA PRO A 463 1.84 7.70 -26.57
C PRO A 463 0.98 8.44 -25.53
N PRO A 464 1.44 9.59 -25.03
CA PRO A 464 0.58 10.49 -24.27
C PRO A 464 -0.55 11.03 -25.16
N VAL A 465 -1.74 11.24 -24.58
CA VAL A 465 -2.87 11.85 -25.30
C VAL A 465 -2.80 13.36 -25.12
N ASP A 466 -2.45 14.12 -26.16
CA ASP A 466 -2.36 15.58 -26.04
C ASP A 466 -3.75 16.18 -25.73
N ALA A 467 -3.84 16.92 -24.63
CA ALA A 467 -5.12 17.42 -24.11
C ALA A 467 -5.77 18.45 -25.04
N ALA A 468 -4.97 19.30 -25.69
CA ALA A 468 -5.48 20.32 -26.59
C ALA A 468 -5.93 19.70 -27.92
N ALA A 469 -5.16 18.75 -28.45
CA ALA A 469 -5.53 18.03 -29.65
C ALA A 469 -6.77 17.15 -29.44
N LEU A 470 -6.92 16.51 -28.28
CA LEU A 470 -8.14 15.77 -27.92
C LEU A 470 -9.36 16.70 -27.83
N ALA A 471 -9.21 17.91 -27.26
CA ALA A 471 -10.29 18.89 -27.26
C ALA A 471 -10.67 19.31 -28.68
N ALA A 472 -9.68 19.51 -29.56
CA ALA A 472 -9.89 19.88 -30.95
C ALA A 472 -10.61 18.81 -31.80
N THR A 473 -10.66 17.55 -31.35
CA THR A 473 -11.48 16.53 -32.02
C THR A 473 -12.98 16.69 -31.76
N GLY A 474 -13.36 17.60 -30.86
CA GLY A 474 -14.73 17.77 -30.38
C GLY A 474 -15.15 16.69 -29.39
N ALA A 475 -14.23 15.91 -28.82
CA ALA A 475 -14.59 14.85 -27.89
C ALA A 475 -15.22 15.35 -26.59
N HIS A 476 -14.99 16.63 -26.24
CA HIS A 476 -15.57 17.29 -25.08
C HIS A 476 -16.84 18.09 -25.38
N ASP A 477 -17.31 18.09 -26.64
CA ASP A 477 -18.49 18.85 -27.03
C ASP A 477 -19.75 18.13 -26.55
N GLU A 478 -20.31 18.58 -25.43
CA GLU A 478 -21.59 18.05 -24.92
C GLU A 478 -22.77 18.34 -25.87
N ASP A 479 -22.61 19.34 -26.74
CA ASP A 479 -23.59 19.77 -27.75
C ASP A 479 -23.60 18.92 -29.03
N GLN A 480 -22.70 17.94 -29.19
CA GLN A 480 -22.70 17.06 -30.37
C GLN A 480 -23.93 16.15 -30.40
N GLY A 481 -25.03 16.65 -30.99
CA GLY A 481 -26.30 15.95 -31.13
C GLY A 481 -26.16 14.50 -31.62
N PRO A 482 -27.02 13.56 -31.20
CA PRO A 482 -26.91 12.14 -31.55
C PRO A 482 -26.88 11.86 -33.06
N GLY A 483 -27.49 12.72 -33.89
CA GLY A 483 -27.43 12.63 -35.35
C GLY A 483 -26.07 12.98 -35.98
N ALA A 484 -25.17 13.67 -35.27
CA ALA A 484 -23.85 14.05 -35.76
C ALA A 484 -22.75 13.01 -35.45
N VAL A 485 -23.09 11.94 -34.72
CA VAL A 485 -22.12 10.95 -34.24
C VAL A 485 -21.81 9.93 -35.34
N ALA A 486 -20.67 10.10 -35.99
CA ALA A 486 -20.09 9.15 -36.94
C ALA A 486 -18.87 8.46 -36.30
N VAL A 487 -19.02 7.18 -35.93
CA VAL A 487 -17.96 6.39 -35.27
C VAL A 487 -16.68 6.36 -36.12
N ASP A 488 -16.79 6.18 -37.44
CA ASP A 488 -15.63 6.17 -38.34
C ASP A 488 -14.85 7.50 -38.29
N ALA A 489 -15.56 8.63 -38.19
CA ALA A 489 -14.91 9.94 -38.04
C ALA A 489 -14.24 10.08 -36.67
N MET A 490 -14.82 9.53 -35.61
CA MET A 490 -14.20 9.46 -34.28
C MET A 490 -12.91 8.63 -34.32
N GLU A 491 -12.95 7.45 -34.95
CA GLU A 491 -11.78 6.58 -35.13
C GLU A 491 -10.65 7.30 -35.89
N GLN A 492 -10.98 7.97 -37.01
CA GLN A 492 -10.01 8.75 -37.78
C GLN A 492 -9.36 9.87 -36.95
N ARG A 493 -10.17 10.63 -36.19
CA ARG A 493 -9.68 11.71 -35.32
C ARG A 493 -8.77 11.20 -34.21
N VAL A 494 -9.14 10.09 -33.55
CA VAL A 494 -8.28 9.45 -32.52
C VAL A 494 -7.01 8.90 -33.14
N GLN A 495 -7.08 8.28 -34.31
CA GLN A 495 -5.91 7.78 -35.00
C GLN A 495 -4.91 8.89 -35.31
N GLN A 496 -5.39 10.03 -35.81
CA GLN A 496 -4.55 11.20 -36.08
C GLN A 496 -3.92 11.74 -34.78
N LEU A 497 -4.73 11.93 -33.73
CA LEU A 497 -4.29 12.37 -32.41
C LEU A 497 -3.12 11.54 -31.87
N LEU A 498 -3.22 10.20 -31.95
CA LEU A 498 -2.20 9.30 -31.41
C LEU A 498 -0.95 9.22 -32.29
N ARG A 499 -1.09 9.38 -33.62
CA ARG A 499 0.07 9.48 -34.53
C ARG A 499 0.90 10.72 -34.22
N ASP A 500 0.24 11.86 -34.03
CA ASP A 500 0.91 13.12 -33.71
C ASP A 500 1.58 13.05 -32.32
N GLY A 501 0.91 12.42 -31.35
CA GLY A 501 1.46 12.18 -30.00
C GLY A 501 2.65 11.22 -29.97
N SER A 502 2.72 10.25 -30.90
CA SER A 502 3.80 9.27 -30.97
C SER A 502 5.15 9.88 -31.34
N SER A 503 5.15 10.99 -32.08
CA SER A 503 6.38 11.75 -32.41
C SER A 503 7.08 12.36 -31.19
N ARG A 504 6.33 12.52 -30.07
CA ARG A 504 6.82 13.11 -28.81
C ARG A 504 7.23 12.06 -27.78
N GLY A 505 6.95 10.78 -28.03
CA GLY A 505 7.30 9.68 -27.13
C GLY A 505 8.71 9.17 -27.38
N GLY A 506 9.58 9.20 -26.35
CA GLY A 506 10.85 8.51 -26.38
C GLY A 506 10.63 7.00 -26.50
N GLY A 507 10.65 6.49 -27.73
CA GLY A 507 10.33 5.10 -28.03
C GLY A 507 11.26 4.14 -27.32
N ARG A 508 10.70 3.27 -26.49
CA ARG A 508 11.44 2.15 -25.90
C ARG A 508 11.80 1.17 -27.01
N ALA A 509 13.08 0.81 -27.12
CA ALA A 509 13.60 0.00 -28.23
C ALA A 509 13.15 -1.48 -28.19
N SER A 510 12.75 -2.00 -27.02
CA SER A 510 12.35 -3.39 -26.83
C SER A 510 10.95 -3.51 -26.22
N CYS A 511 10.19 -4.50 -26.72
CA CYS A 511 8.88 -4.86 -26.18
C CYS A 511 9.07 -5.65 -24.87
N PRO A 512 8.63 -5.13 -23.71
CA PRO A 512 8.69 -5.86 -22.45
C PRO A 512 7.71 -7.04 -22.44
N SER A 513 7.99 -8.04 -21.59
CA SER A 513 7.11 -9.18 -21.40
C SER A 513 5.89 -8.83 -20.54
N LEU A 514 4.85 -9.67 -20.59
CA LEU A 514 3.67 -9.51 -19.74
C LEU A 514 4.05 -9.47 -18.25
N GLU A 515 4.92 -10.37 -17.81
CA GLU A 515 5.35 -10.50 -16.43
C GLU A 515 6.15 -9.27 -15.97
N SER A 516 7.05 -8.77 -16.83
CA SER A 516 7.80 -7.55 -16.55
C SER A 516 6.86 -6.35 -16.36
N LEU A 517 5.81 -6.25 -17.18
CA LEU A 517 4.78 -5.21 -17.04
C LEU A 517 3.93 -5.37 -15.78
N VAL A 518 3.57 -6.60 -15.42
CA VAL A 518 2.82 -6.89 -14.19
C VAL A 518 3.66 -6.51 -12.96
N VAL A 519 4.94 -6.90 -12.93
CA VAL A 519 5.88 -6.49 -11.86
C VAL A 519 6.00 -4.96 -11.82
N GLY A 520 6.19 -4.32 -12.97
CA GLY A 520 6.30 -2.87 -13.08
C GLY A 520 5.04 -2.13 -12.64
N PHE A 521 3.83 -2.64 -12.94
CA PHE A 521 2.56 -2.08 -12.48
C PHE A 521 2.46 -2.10 -10.95
N PHE A 522 2.72 -3.25 -10.32
CA PHE A 522 2.68 -3.36 -8.86
C PHE A 522 3.82 -2.60 -8.19
N ARG A 523 4.98 -2.47 -8.84
CA ARG A 523 6.04 -1.56 -8.39
C ARG A 523 5.56 -0.11 -8.41
N PHE A 524 4.91 0.30 -9.50
CA PHE A 524 4.45 1.67 -9.70
C PHE A 524 3.37 2.07 -8.69
N TYR A 525 2.28 1.31 -8.59
CA TYR A 525 1.18 1.67 -7.67
C TYR A 525 1.33 1.10 -6.25
N GLY A 526 2.03 -0.02 -6.06
CA GLY A 526 2.17 -0.69 -4.76
C GLY A 526 3.45 -0.36 -4.00
N ALA A 527 4.58 -0.09 -4.68
CA ALA A 527 5.88 0.17 -4.04
C ALA A 527 6.33 1.65 -4.13
N GLY A 528 5.37 2.58 -4.20
CA GLY A 528 5.63 4.02 -4.11
C GLY A 528 6.19 4.67 -5.38
N GLY A 529 5.86 4.14 -6.56
CA GLY A 529 6.17 4.80 -7.84
C GLY A 529 5.15 5.90 -8.22
N PHE A 530 3.91 5.80 -7.76
CA PHE A 530 2.85 6.77 -7.98
C PHE A 530 2.64 7.67 -6.75
N ASP A 531 2.56 8.98 -6.98
CA ASP A 531 2.24 9.96 -5.94
C ASP A 531 0.72 10.04 -5.72
N PHE A 532 0.21 9.25 -4.78
CA PHE A 532 -1.20 9.29 -4.36
C PHE A 532 -1.60 10.60 -3.71
N GLU A 533 -0.67 11.44 -3.29
CA GLU A 533 -0.98 12.70 -2.61
C GLU A 533 -1.37 13.78 -3.62
N HIS A 534 -0.54 14.00 -4.64
CA HIS A 534 -0.71 15.09 -5.60
C HIS A 534 -1.08 14.64 -7.00
N GLY A 535 -0.80 13.38 -7.34
CA GLY A 535 -0.97 12.83 -8.68
C GLY A 535 -2.42 12.51 -9.05
N VAL A 536 -2.71 12.60 -10.35
CA VAL A 536 -3.96 12.13 -10.96
C VAL A 536 -3.60 11.08 -12.00
N VAL A 537 -4.29 9.95 -11.96
CA VAL A 537 -4.22 8.95 -13.03
C VAL A 537 -4.99 9.54 -14.21
N SER A 538 -4.26 9.93 -15.27
CA SER A 538 -4.83 10.57 -16.45
C SER A 538 -4.06 10.13 -17.68
N LEU A 539 -4.79 9.89 -18.78
CA LEU A 539 -4.19 9.59 -20.07
C LEU A 539 -3.72 10.85 -20.81
N ARG A 540 -4.15 12.03 -20.34
CA ARG A 540 -3.90 13.32 -20.98
C ARG A 540 -2.51 13.86 -20.65
N HIS A 541 -1.96 14.60 -21.59
CA HIS A 541 -0.70 15.33 -21.46
C HIS A 541 -0.87 16.81 -21.81
N PRO A 542 -0.31 17.74 -21.01
CA PRO A 542 0.36 17.50 -19.73
C PRO A 542 -0.61 16.90 -18.69
N THR A 543 -0.09 15.99 -17.85
CA THR A 543 -0.90 15.31 -16.83
C THR A 543 -1.34 16.31 -15.75
N PRO A 544 -2.65 16.44 -15.46
CA PRO A 544 -3.13 17.37 -14.45
C PRO A 544 -2.73 16.93 -13.03
N THR A 545 -2.59 17.90 -12.13
CA THR A 545 -2.45 17.64 -10.68
C THR A 545 -3.81 17.71 -10.00
N LYS A 546 -3.94 17.09 -8.82
CA LYS A 546 -5.16 17.22 -8.02
C LYS A 546 -5.47 18.66 -7.64
N GLN A 547 -4.44 19.48 -7.41
CA GLN A 547 -4.60 20.89 -7.11
C GLN A 547 -5.23 21.64 -8.29
N ALA A 548 -4.71 21.43 -9.50
CA ALA A 548 -5.25 22.05 -10.71
C ALA A 548 -6.71 21.64 -10.98
N LYS A 549 -7.10 20.43 -10.57
CA LYS A 549 -8.46 19.89 -10.70
C LYS A 549 -9.40 20.22 -9.54
N GLY A 550 -8.91 20.81 -8.45
CA GLY A 550 -9.70 20.97 -7.23
C GLY A 550 -10.04 19.65 -6.53
N TRP A 551 -9.33 18.56 -6.84
CA TRP A 551 -9.55 17.22 -6.27
C TRP A 551 -8.70 16.95 -5.02
N SER A 552 -7.95 17.94 -4.55
CA SER A 552 -7.19 17.86 -3.31
C SER A 552 -8.12 17.80 -2.09
N ARG A 553 -8.04 16.70 -1.32
CA ARG A 553 -8.90 16.49 -0.13
C ARG A 553 -8.11 16.70 1.16
N LYS A 554 -8.44 17.75 1.93
CA LYS A 554 -7.75 18.09 3.20
C LYS A 554 -7.71 16.92 4.19
N THR A 555 -8.83 16.22 4.35
CA THR A 555 -9.01 15.11 5.30
C THR A 555 -8.64 13.75 4.71
N TRP A 556 -8.29 13.68 3.42
CA TRP A 556 -7.95 12.43 2.73
C TRP A 556 -6.92 12.67 1.62
N ARG A 557 -5.75 13.17 2.02
CA ARG A 557 -4.67 13.59 1.12
C ARG A 557 -4.26 12.49 0.13
N PHE A 558 -4.25 11.24 0.59
CA PHE A 558 -3.87 10.07 -0.20
C PHE A 558 -5.04 9.36 -0.92
N SER A 559 -6.12 10.08 -1.26
CA SER A 559 -7.19 9.55 -2.11
C SER A 559 -6.64 9.12 -3.47
N LEU A 560 -7.23 8.11 -4.10
CA LEU A 560 -6.96 7.82 -5.51
C LEU A 560 -7.85 8.73 -6.36
N SER A 561 -7.27 9.41 -7.34
CA SER A 561 -8.02 10.18 -8.33
C SER A 561 -7.69 9.69 -9.73
N ILE A 562 -8.73 9.36 -10.48
CA ILE A 562 -8.66 8.80 -11.83
C ILE A 562 -9.53 9.68 -12.72
N GLU A 563 -8.89 10.44 -13.60
CA GLU A 563 -9.58 11.29 -14.56
C GLU A 563 -10.17 10.46 -15.70
N ASP A 564 -11.44 10.68 -16.02
CA ASP A 564 -12.01 10.26 -17.30
C ASP A 564 -11.43 11.13 -18.43
N PRO A 565 -10.83 10.55 -19.49
CA PRO A 565 -10.13 11.32 -20.51
C PRO A 565 -11.08 12.13 -21.39
N ILE A 566 -12.38 11.82 -21.43
CA ILE A 566 -13.40 12.56 -22.18
C ILE A 566 -14.19 13.46 -21.24
N GLU A 567 -14.74 12.91 -20.15
CA GLU A 567 -15.44 13.68 -19.13
C GLU A 567 -14.46 14.25 -18.11
N THR A 568 -13.61 15.20 -18.51
CA THR A 568 -12.43 15.57 -17.69
C THR A 568 -12.73 16.14 -16.29
N ALA A 569 -13.97 16.53 -16.00
CA ALA A 569 -14.42 16.93 -14.67
C ALA A 569 -14.74 15.72 -13.74
N ARG A 570 -14.82 14.51 -14.30
CA ARG A 570 -15.20 13.28 -13.60
C ARG A 570 -13.97 12.58 -13.02
N ASP A 571 -13.96 12.45 -11.69
CA ASP A 571 -13.00 11.63 -10.94
C ASP A 571 -13.62 10.25 -10.65
N LEU A 572 -13.24 9.21 -11.38
CA LEU A 572 -13.66 7.83 -11.12
C LEU A 572 -13.13 7.29 -9.79
N GLY A 573 -12.08 7.92 -9.25
CA GLY A 573 -11.58 7.64 -7.90
C GLY A 573 -12.55 8.04 -6.79
N SER A 574 -13.57 8.85 -7.07
CA SER A 574 -14.62 9.22 -6.11
C SER A 574 -15.46 8.03 -5.64
N LEU A 575 -15.52 6.94 -6.42
CA LEU A 575 -16.22 5.69 -6.09
C LEU A 575 -15.58 4.93 -4.91
N PHE A 576 -14.34 5.27 -4.55
CA PHE A 576 -13.70 4.70 -3.39
C PHE A 576 -14.16 5.38 -2.10
N SER A 577 -14.54 4.56 -1.13
CA SER A 577 -14.52 4.96 0.28
C SER A 577 -13.09 4.84 0.82
N ARG A 578 -12.84 5.41 2.01
CA ARG A 578 -11.54 5.22 2.70
C ARG A 578 -11.21 3.74 2.91
N ALA A 579 -12.22 2.94 3.28
CA ALA A 579 -12.06 1.52 3.56
C ALA A 579 -11.82 0.70 2.28
N THR A 580 -12.53 0.99 1.18
CA THR A 580 -12.29 0.28 -0.09
C THR A 580 -10.96 0.66 -0.71
N LEU A 581 -10.52 1.92 -0.57
CA LEU A 581 -9.19 2.32 -1.03
C LEU A 581 -8.07 1.68 -0.19
N ALA A 582 -8.23 1.61 1.13
CA ALA A 582 -7.27 0.96 2.01
C ALA A 582 -7.08 -0.51 1.60
N ARG A 583 -8.18 -1.26 1.43
CA ARG A 583 -8.17 -2.64 0.92
C ARG A 583 -7.52 -2.76 -0.46
N PHE A 584 -7.85 -1.85 -1.40
CA PHE A 584 -7.24 -1.85 -2.73
C PHE A 584 -5.72 -1.64 -2.66
N ARG A 585 -5.27 -0.65 -1.88
CA ARG A 585 -3.84 -0.38 -1.73
C ARG A 585 -3.12 -1.51 -1.00
N ALA A 586 -3.74 -2.11 0.01
CA ALA A 586 -3.21 -3.30 0.68
C ALA A 586 -3.04 -4.45 -0.32
N ALA A 587 -4.03 -4.71 -1.18
CA ALA A 587 -3.94 -5.71 -2.25
C ALA A 587 -2.77 -5.47 -3.21
N LEU A 588 -2.48 -4.22 -3.56
CA LEU A 588 -1.30 -3.88 -4.36
C LEU A 588 0.00 -4.25 -3.62
N VAL A 589 0.13 -3.91 -2.33
CA VAL A 589 1.32 -4.23 -1.53
C VAL A 589 1.47 -5.72 -1.28
N GLU A 590 0.38 -6.46 -1.10
CA GLU A 590 0.41 -7.92 -1.01
C GLU A 590 0.93 -8.55 -2.30
N CYS A 591 0.57 -8.02 -3.47
CA CYS A 591 1.14 -8.46 -4.74
C CYS A 591 2.64 -8.15 -4.80
N VAL A 592 3.08 -6.98 -4.34
CA VAL A 592 4.51 -6.65 -4.20
C VAL A 592 5.25 -7.67 -3.34
N VAL A 593 4.69 -8.06 -2.19
CA VAL A 593 5.28 -9.08 -1.31
C VAL A 593 5.32 -10.45 -1.96
N ARG A 594 4.26 -10.86 -2.65
CA ARG A 594 4.22 -12.15 -3.37
C ARG A 594 5.24 -12.19 -4.51
N ILE A 595 5.35 -11.11 -5.29
CA ILE A 595 6.35 -10.97 -6.35
C ILE A 595 7.76 -11.16 -5.76
N ASP A 596 8.04 -10.50 -4.65
CA ASP A 596 9.33 -10.58 -3.99
C ASP A 596 9.63 -11.97 -3.42
N ALA A 597 8.63 -12.67 -2.86
CA ALA A 597 8.79 -14.04 -2.38
C ALA A 597 9.06 -15.03 -3.52
N VAL A 598 8.39 -14.87 -4.67
CA VAL A 598 8.64 -15.67 -5.88
C VAL A 598 10.06 -15.42 -6.41
N ALA A 599 10.55 -14.19 -6.34
CA ALA A 599 11.92 -13.84 -6.70
C ALA A 599 12.96 -14.52 -5.79
N GLU A 600 12.69 -14.65 -4.49
CA GLU A 600 13.57 -15.34 -3.54
C GLU A 600 13.64 -16.86 -3.80
N ALA A 601 12.54 -17.44 -4.27
CA ALA A 601 12.44 -18.86 -4.56
C ALA A 601 13.04 -19.26 -5.93
N ASP A 602 13.51 -18.29 -6.73
CA ASP A 602 13.98 -18.47 -8.12
C ASP A 602 12.98 -19.27 -9.00
N ALA A 603 11.68 -19.09 -8.74
CA ALA A 603 10.62 -19.86 -9.41
C ALA A 603 10.36 -19.34 -10.85
N PRO A 604 9.83 -20.18 -11.75
CA PRO A 604 9.62 -19.78 -13.14
C PRO A 604 8.51 -18.72 -13.28
N ALA A 605 8.52 -17.99 -14.40
CA ALA A 605 7.67 -16.83 -14.64
C ALA A 605 6.17 -17.15 -14.72
N GLU A 606 5.80 -18.31 -15.27
CA GLU A 606 4.41 -18.78 -15.30
C GLU A 606 3.86 -18.97 -13.87
N THR A 607 4.71 -19.46 -12.95
CA THR A 607 4.38 -19.56 -11.53
C THR A 607 4.14 -18.20 -10.88
N LEU A 608 4.77 -17.12 -11.37
CA LEU A 608 4.54 -15.76 -10.85
C LEU A 608 3.11 -15.29 -11.14
N LEU A 609 2.67 -15.35 -12.39
CA LEU A 609 1.34 -14.89 -12.79
C LEU A 609 0.25 -15.71 -12.10
N GLU A 610 0.41 -17.03 -12.04
CA GLU A 610 -0.50 -17.92 -11.32
C GLU A 610 -0.53 -17.62 -9.82
N ALA A 611 0.62 -17.42 -9.17
CA ALA A 611 0.70 -17.10 -7.75
C ALA A 611 -0.01 -15.77 -7.41
N LEU A 612 -0.01 -14.82 -8.34
CA LEU A 612 -0.71 -13.56 -8.19
C LEU A 612 -2.22 -13.67 -8.45
N LEU A 613 -2.66 -14.62 -9.28
CA LEU A 613 -4.08 -14.88 -9.50
C LEU A 613 -4.73 -15.69 -8.38
N LYS A 614 -3.96 -16.56 -7.70
CA LYS A 614 -4.46 -17.38 -6.59
C LYS A 614 -5.18 -16.51 -5.54
N PRO A 615 -6.45 -16.82 -5.21
CA PRO A 615 -7.17 -16.11 -4.17
C PRO A 615 -6.39 -16.24 -2.85
N GLU A 616 -6.46 -15.20 -2.02
CA GLU A 616 -5.90 -15.25 -0.67
C GLU A 616 -6.54 -16.41 0.09
N ARG A 617 -5.72 -17.23 0.76
CA ARG A 617 -6.24 -18.17 1.76
C ARG A 617 -6.93 -17.31 2.82
N GLN A 618 -8.25 -17.28 2.80
CA GLN A 618 -9.03 -16.67 3.87
C GLN A 618 -8.60 -17.38 5.15
N ALA A 619 -7.96 -16.65 6.07
CA ALA A 619 -7.92 -17.09 7.46
C ALA A 619 -9.38 -17.33 7.83
N GLN A 620 -9.73 -18.57 8.17
CA GLN A 620 -11.08 -18.98 8.50
C GLN A 620 -11.62 -18.09 9.62
N THR A 621 -12.29 -17.00 9.26
CA THR A 621 -13.16 -16.28 10.17
C THR A 621 -14.44 -17.09 10.19
N THR A 622 -14.60 -17.86 11.25
CA THR A 622 -15.85 -18.54 11.60
C THR A 622 -17.02 -17.56 11.39
N PRO A 623 -18.08 -17.96 10.68
CA PRO A 623 -19.21 -17.06 10.48
C PRO A 623 -19.78 -16.70 11.85
N ARG A 624 -19.88 -15.40 12.13
CA ARG A 624 -20.78 -14.90 13.18
C ARG A 624 -22.19 -15.30 12.75
N ASN A 625 -22.72 -16.35 13.37
CA ASN A 625 -24.13 -16.69 13.25
C ASN A 625 -24.95 -15.45 13.63
N LYS A 626 -25.95 -15.18 12.78
CA LYS A 626 -26.93 -14.11 12.93
C LYS A 626 -27.73 -14.24 14.22
#